data_AF-A0A7C3V711-F1
#
_entry.id   AF-A0A7C3V711-F1
#
_cell.length_a   1.000
_cell.length_b   1.000
_cell.length_c   1.000
_cell.angle_alpha   90.00
_cell.angle_beta   90.00
_cell.angle_gamma   90.00
#
_symmetry.space_group_name_H-M   'P 1'
#
loop_
_entity.id
_entity.type
_entity.pdbx_description
1 polymer ?
#
loop_
_entity_poly.entity_id
_entity_poly.type
_entity_poly.pdbx_seq_one_letter_code
_entity_poly.pdbx_strand_id
1 'polypeptide(L)'
;MVKMGLASLLEIDLKELVVSIEKKCGLKLPRSVIEVYLDKDHDTLFIRFKEPERVELGEPLLTKTPATLFTEEETNEITALEIVGVSELIKELSK
;
A
#
# COMPACT_ATOMS: atom_id res chain seq x y z
N MET A 1 12.62 13.32 -18.35
CA MET A 1 12.36 11.87 -18.24
C MET A 1 10.85 11.67 -18.24
N VAL A 2 10.33 10.61 -18.86
CA VAL A 2 8.91 10.24 -18.70
C VAL A 2 8.78 9.49 -17.37
N LYS A 3 7.86 9.92 -16.50
CA LYS A 3 7.52 9.19 -15.27
C LYS A 3 6.73 7.94 -15.68
N MET A 4 7.38 6.77 -15.67
CA MET A 4 6.70 5.48 -15.90
C MET A 4 5.95 5.07 -14.63
N GLY A 5 4.87 5.78 -14.33
CA GLY A 5 3.80 5.30 -13.45
C GLY A 5 3.00 4.18 -14.12
N LEU A 6 2.16 3.51 -13.36
CA LEU A 6 1.40 2.35 -13.85
C LEU A 6 0.16 2.78 -14.66
N ALA A 7 -0.04 2.16 -15.83
CA ALA A 7 -1.15 2.49 -16.71
C ALA A 7 -2.47 1.81 -16.31
N SER A 8 -2.43 0.77 -15.46
CA SER A 8 -3.62 0.10 -14.92
C SER A 8 -3.35 -0.69 -13.63
N LEU A 9 -4.41 -0.97 -12.86
CA LEU A 9 -4.35 -1.91 -11.73
C LEU A 9 -3.95 -3.34 -12.15
N LEU A 10 -4.15 -3.71 -13.42
CA LEU A 10 -3.80 -5.03 -13.95
C LEU A 10 -2.29 -5.23 -14.14
N GLU A 11 -1.49 -4.16 -14.02
CA GLU A 11 -0.02 -4.23 -13.98
C GLU A 11 0.53 -4.52 -12.57
N ILE A 12 -0.34 -4.63 -11.56
CA ILE A 12 0.04 -4.86 -10.16
C ILE A 12 -0.36 -6.29 -9.75
N ASP A 13 0.62 -7.14 -9.49
CA ASP A 13 0.38 -8.31 -8.64
C ASP A 13 0.22 -7.82 -7.18
N LEU A 14 -1.02 -7.51 -6.81
CA LEU A 14 -1.36 -7.05 -5.47
C LEU A 14 -0.97 -8.06 -4.39
N LYS A 15 -0.96 -9.35 -4.71
CA LYS A 15 -0.61 -10.40 -3.75
C LYS A 15 0.89 -10.41 -3.47
N GLU A 16 1.73 -10.36 -4.50
CA GLU A 16 3.17 -10.30 -4.33
C GLU A 16 3.65 -8.92 -3.82
N LEU A 17 2.95 -7.83 -4.15
CA LEU A 17 3.19 -6.50 -3.56
C LEU A 17 2.99 -6.53 -2.03
N VAL A 18 1.81 -6.97 -1.57
CA VAL A 18 1.49 -7.11 -0.13
C VAL A 18 2.49 -8.04 0.56
N VAL A 19 2.78 -9.21 -0.03
CA VAL A 19 3.76 -10.17 0.50
C VAL A 19 5.18 -9.61 0.54
N SER A 20 5.57 -8.76 -0.41
CA SER A 20 6.89 -8.13 -0.41
C SER A 20 7.03 -6.99 0.59
N ILE A 21 5.97 -6.22 0.83
CA ILE A 21 5.93 -5.21 1.89
C ILE A 21 6.06 -5.87 3.28
N GLU A 22 5.37 -7.00 3.51
CA GLU A 22 5.55 -7.78 4.75
C GLU A 22 7.00 -8.26 4.95
N LYS A 23 7.64 -8.83 3.91
CA LYS A 23 9.06 -9.24 3.96
C LYS A 23 9.98 -8.06 4.29
N LYS A 24 9.72 -6.90 3.66
CA LYS A 24 10.54 -5.69 3.75
C LYS A 24 10.43 -4.99 5.11
N CYS A 25 9.23 -4.90 5.66
CA CYS A 25 8.93 -4.13 6.87
C CYS A 25 8.80 -4.99 8.13
N GLY A 26 8.87 -6.33 8.03
CA GLY A 26 8.83 -7.24 9.17
C GLY A 26 7.45 -7.43 9.81
N LEU A 27 6.39 -7.03 9.11
CA LEU A 27 5.00 -6.98 9.61
C LEU A 27 4.10 -8.02 8.95
N LYS A 28 2.80 -8.01 9.31
CA LYS A 28 1.75 -8.78 8.62
C LYS A 28 0.65 -7.87 8.10
N LEU A 29 0.21 -8.13 6.88
CA LEU A 29 -0.89 -7.42 6.23
C LEU A 29 -2.10 -8.36 6.07
N PRO A 30 -3.34 -7.85 6.13
CA PRO A 30 -4.54 -8.66 5.89
C PRO A 30 -4.56 -9.27 4.48
N ARG A 31 -5.31 -10.37 4.32
CA ARG A 31 -5.51 -11.05 3.02
C ARG A 31 -6.87 -10.79 2.38
N SER A 32 -7.83 -10.29 3.17
CA SER A 32 -9.06 -9.73 2.64
C SER A 32 -8.77 -8.31 2.19
N VAL A 33 -9.05 -8.00 0.92
CA VAL A 33 -8.99 -6.66 0.35
C VAL A 33 -10.39 -6.35 -0.15
N ILE A 34 -10.96 -5.24 0.30
CA ILE A 34 -12.35 -4.85 -0.01
C ILE A 34 -12.41 -3.74 -1.06
N GLU A 35 -11.38 -2.89 -1.13
CA GLU A 35 -11.23 -1.87 -2.17
C GLU A 35 -9.76 -1.74 -2.62
N VAL A 36 -9.55 -1.45 -3.90
CA VAL A 36 -8.26 -1.01 -4.43
C VAL A 36 -8.48 0.12 -5.43
N TYR A 37 -7.78 1.24 -5.24
CA TYR A 37 -7.83 2.41 -6.10
C TYR A 37 -6.42 2.82 -6.56
N LEU A 38 -6.28 3.20 -7.82
CA LEU A 38 -5.01 3.68 -8.41
C LEU A 38 -5.24 5.05 -9.05
N ASP A 39 -4.65 6.07 -8.42
CA ASP A 39 -4.45 7.38 -9.05
C ASP A 39 -3.20 7.31 -9.95
N LYS A 40 -3.43 7.31 -11.26
CA LYS A 40 -2.36 7.18 -12.26
C LYS A 40 -1.60 8.49 -12.48
N ASP A 41 -2.25 9.62 -12.26
CA ASP A 41 -1.65 10.95 -12.48
C ASP A 41 -0.63 11.24 -11.36
N HIS A 42 -0.96 10.84 -10.14
CA HIS A 42 -0.07 10.93 -8.98
C HIS A 42 0.85 9.71 -8.80
N ASP A 43 0.55 8.56 -9.43
CA ASP A 43 1.18 7.23 -9.22
C ASP A 43 0.98 6.72 -7.78
N THR A 44 -0.23 6.93 -7.24
CA THR A 44 -0.62 6.55 -5.87
C THR A 44 -1.54 5.33 -5.89
N LEU A 45 -1.17 4.27 -5.17
CA LEU A 45 -2.03 3.11 -4.93
C LEU A 45 -2.62 3.18 -3.53
N PHE A 46 -3.92 2.95 -3.41
CA PHE A 46 -4.63 2.78 -2.15
C PHE A 46 -5.24 1.37 -2.09
N ILE A 47 -5.05 0.67 -0.98
CA ILE A 47 -5.59 -0.66 -0.70
C ILE A 47 -6.35 -0.59 0.62
N ARG A 48 -7.65 -0.92 0.64
CA ARG A 48 -8.43 -1.05 1.88
C ARG A 48 -8.71 -2.52 2.19
N PHE A 49 -8.40 -2.91 3.42
CA PHE A 49 -8.58 -4.26 3.96
C PHE A 49 -9.86 -4.37 4.81
N LYS A 50 -10.22 -3.29 5.52
CA LYS A 50 -11.41 -3.14 6.37
C LYS A 50 -11.90 -1.70 6.30
N GLU A 51 -13.22 -1.48 6.38
CA GLU A 51 -13.75 -0.15 6.71
C GLU A 51 -13.44 0.19 8.17
N PRO A 52 -13.07 1.45 8.48
CA PRO A 52 -12.87 1.88 9.84
C PRO A 52 -14.22 2.10 10.53
N GLU A 53 -14.35 1.64 11.77
CA GLU A 53 -15.52 1.93 12.62
C GLU A 53 -15.31 3.24 13.41
N ARG A 54 -14.07 3.76 13.43
CA ARG A 54 -13.57 4.81 14.35
C ARG A 54 -12.59 5.77 13.64
N VAL A 55 -11.66 6.35 14.41
CA VAL A 55 -10.51 7.12 13.92
C VAL A 55 -9.41 6.19 13.43
N GLU A 56 -8.84 6.52 12.27
CA GLU A 56 -7.62 5.90 11.74
C GLU A 56 -6.39 6.74 12.04
N LEU A 57 -5.29 6.09 12.42
CA LEU A 57 -3.95 6.67 12.50
C LEU A 57 -3.11 6.16 11.33
N GLY A 58 -2.34 7.05 10.70
CA GLY A 58 -1.45 6.71 9.58
C GLY A 58 0.03 6.75 9.98
N GLU A 59 0.71 5.61 9.91
CA GLU A 59 2.14 5.48 10.22
C GLU A 59 2.99 5.19 8.96
N PRO A 60 4.16 5.82 8.79
CA PRO A 60 5.03 5.58 7.64
C PRO A 60 5.76 4.23 7.76
N LEU A 61 5.73 3.44 6.68
CA LEU A 61 6.47 2.19 6.58
C LEU A 61 7.98 2.41 6.38
N LEU A 62 8.77 1.38 6.70
CA LEU A 62 10.24 1.37 6.56
C LEU A 62 10.69 1.11 5.10
N THR A 63 10.13 1.88 4.17
CA THR A 63 10.45 1.91 2.74
C THR A 63 11.11 3.25 2.37
N LYS A 64 11.86 3.29 1.26
CA LYS A 64 12.38 4.55 0.71
C LYS A 64 11.29 5.32 -0.05
N THR A 65 10.41 4.56 -0.69
CA THR A 65 9.18 5.07 -1.31
C THR A 65 8.15 5.36 -0.21
N PRO A 66 7.49 6.53 -0.19
CA PRO A 66 6.47 6.82 0.81
C PRO A 66 5.30 5.82 0.76
N ALA A 67 5.07 5.14 1.87
CA ALA A 67 3.92 4.28 2.07
C ALA A 67 3.42 4.44 3.51
N THR A 68 2.11 4.60 3.66
CA THR A 68 1.44 4.88 4.94
C THR A 68 0.53 3.70 5.26
N LEU A 69 0.80 3.02 6.38
CA LEU A 69 -0.09 2.00 6.92
C LEU A 69 -1.13 2.68 7.80
N PHE A 70 -2.41 2.35 7.60
CA PHE A 70 -3.49 2.86 8.42
C PHE A 70 -3.97 1.78 9.40
N THR A 71 -4.11 2.17 10.65
CA THR A 71 -4.67 1.34 11.73
C THR A 71 -5.80 2.08 12.45
N GLU A 72 -6.79 1.34 12.92
CA GLU A 72 -7.85 1.89 13.76
C GLU A 72 -7.34 2.07 15.21
N GLU A 73 -7.47 3.27 15.79
CA GLU A 73 -6.80 3.68 17.04
C GLU A 73 -7.09 2.74 18.24
N GLU A 74 -8.36 2.39 18.46
CA GLU A 74 -8.75 1.58 19.63
C GLU A 74 -8.43 0.08 19.48
N THR A 75 -8.43 -0.46 18.26
CA THR A 75 -8.31 -1.91 18.01
C THR A 75 -6.93 -2.32 17.50
N ASN A 76 -6.17 -1.36 16.96
CA ASN A 76 -4.91 -1.57 16.24
C ASN A 76 -5.05 -2.53 15.03
N GLU A 77 -6.28 -2.73 14.53
CA GLU A 77 -6.52 -3.47 13.30
C GLU A 77 -6.00 -2.66 12.09
N ILE A 78 -5.29 -3.33 11.18
CA ILE A 78 -4.82 -2.72 9.93
C ILE A 78 -6.02 -2.59 8.98
N THR A 79 -6.36 -1.35 8.66
CA THR A 79 -7.55 -1.00 7.89
C THR A 79 -7.21 -0.70 6.43
N ALA A 80 -6.12 0.02 6.15
CA ALA A 80 -5.69 0.36 4.79
C ALA A 80 -4.17 0.55 4.64
N LEU A 81 -3.74 0.71 3.38
CA LEU A 81 -2.36 1.02 2.98
C LEU A 81 -2.38 1.97 1.78
N GLU A 82 -1.74 3.13 1.92
CA GLU A 82 -1.46 4.08 0.84
C GLU A 82 0.00 3.96 0.42
N ILE A 83 0.29 4.05 -0.88
CA ILE A 83 1.65 4.04 -1.45
C ILE A 83 1.73 5.16 -2.50
N VAL A 84 2.53 6.19 -2.23
CA VAL A 84 2.74 7.32 -3.16
C VAL A 84 4.01 7.08 -3.96
N GLY A 85 3.86 6.84 -5.27
CA GLY A 85 4.95 6.38 -6.15
C GLY A 85 5.01 4.85 -6.25
N VAL A 86 3.87 4.17 -6.40
CA VAL A 86 3.77 2.70 -6.42
C VAL A 86 4.71 2.06 -7.46
N SER A 87 4.92 2.72 -8.60
CA SER A 87 5.86 2.23 -9.63
C SER A 87 7.32 2.21 -9.14
N GLU A 88 7.71 3.05 -8.18
CA GLU A 88 9.04 3.02 -7.56
C GLU A 88 9.11 2.04 -6.38
N LEU A 89 8.02 1.86 -5.61
CA LEU A 89 7.99 0.85 -4.55
C LEU A 89 8.19 -0.57 -5.10
N ILE A 90 7.56 -0.91 -6.23
CA ILE A 90 7.77 -2.20 -6.91
C ILE A 90 9.25 -2.37 -7.32
N LYS A 91 9.92 -1.30 -7.79
CA LYS A 91 11.36 -1.28 -8.11
C LYS A 91 12.25 -1.29 -6.86
N GLU A 92 11.76 -0.89 -5.69
CA GLU A 92 12.45 -1.01 -4.40
C GLU A 92 12.38 -2.45 -3.86
N LEU A 93 11.23 -3.09 -3.97
CA LEU A 93 10.94 -4.44 -3.44
C LEU A 93 11.50 -5.58 -4.32
N SER A 94 11.80 -5.31 -5.59
CA SER A 94 12.36 -6.29 -6.54
C SER A 94 13.89 -6.45 -6.42
N LYS A 95 14.47 -6.31 -5.21
CA LYS A 95 15.92 -6.25 -4.95
C LYS A 95 16.31 -7.00 -3.68
#